data_AF-A0A2E5D880-F1
#
_entry.id   AF-A0A2E5D880-F1
#
_cell.length_a   1.000
_cell.length_b   1.000
_cell.length_c   1.000
_cell.angle_alpha   90.00
_cell.angle_beta   90.00
_cell.angle_gamma   90.00
#
_symmetry.space_group_name_H-M   'P 1'
#
loop_
_entity.id
_entity.type
_entity.pdbx_description
1 polymer ?
#
loop_
_entity_poly.entity_id
_entity_poly.type
_entity_poly.pdbx_seq_one_letter_code
_entity_poly.pdbx_strand_id
1 'polypeptide(L)'
;MRRFLLLFAIIHLFGFGIVLLISSCGEGQQEKLESNPKEEPSLKTKAEPKMEPARESRKLPPLPETITAEFIMGLWAKPHDKRDFIEELRDDSPGIWKFVRNIGPRKGELVQRMEATVTLKRVDRRFLAQKLSHDDGVQYSVMTYDYERESYRWWELMPDGFINEFSGKRYWRNLREWQSVKFSEEDVQTRMRETIREKKAIKATFEIKKGGDLVAHAEDEATWISELEQPDEAQEEE
;
A
#
# COMPACT_ATOMS: atom_id res chain seq x y z
N MET A 1 29.53 -27.48 -5.26
CA MET A 1 28.10 -27.52 -4.91
C MET A 1 27.87 -26.85 -3.55
N ARG A 2 27.79 -25.52 -3.49
CA ARG A 2 27.75 -24.75 -2.23
C ARG A 2 26.98 -23.41 -2.34
N ARG A 3 25.94 -23.35 -3.18
CA ARG A 3 25.13 -22.12 -3.43
C ARG A 3 23.61 -22.30 -3.20
N PHE A 4 23.15 -23.44 -2.70
CA PHE A 4 21.71 -23.75 -2.62
C PHE A 4 21.08 -23.59 -1.24
N LEU A 5 21.80 -23.12 -0.22
CA LEU A 5 21.30 -23.04 1.17
C LEU A 5 20.91 -21.63 1.65
N LEU A 6 20.92 -20.61 0.78
CA LEU A 6 20.65 -19.21 1.14
C LEU A 6 19.23 -18.72 0.75
N LEU A 7 18.39 -19.57 0.16
CA LEU A 7 17.12 -19.18 -0.46
C LEU A 7 15.87 -19.28 0.44
N PHE A 8 16.01 -19.68 1.70
CA PHE A 8 14.85 -19.99 2.57
C PHE A 8 14.58 -19.01 3.72
N ALA A 9 15.28 -17.86 3.78
CA ALA A 9 15.32 -17.01 4.99
C ALA A 9 14.73 -15.58 4.85
N ILE A 10 13.84 -15.31 3.88
CA ILE A 10 13.28 -13.95 3.63
C ILE A 10 11.75 -13.99 3.48
N ILE A 11 11.03 -14.56 4.46
CA ILE A 11 9.62 -14.96 4.26
C ILE A 11 8.66 -14.37 5.31
N HIS A 12 8.87 -13.18 5.88
CA HIS A 12 8.13 -12.78 7.10
C HIS A 12 7.37 -11.44 7.07
N LEU A 13 7.02 -10.91 5.90
CA LEU A 13 6.58 -9.51 5.83
C LEU A 13 5.10 -9.28 5.49
N PHE A 14 4.29 -10.31 5.24
CA PHE A 14 2.87 -10.14 4.93
C PHE A 14 1.92 -11.22 5.51
N GLY A 15 2.23 -11.80 6.68
CA GLY A 15 1.33 -12.75 7.37
C GLY A 15 1.82 -14.20 7.40
N PHE A 16 3.13 -14.41 7.45
CA PHE A 16 3.74 -15.70 7.81
C PHE A 16 4.61 -15.46 9.05
N GLY A 17 4.84 -16.48 9.89
CA GLY A 17 5.69 -16.43 11.11
C GLY A 17 6.86 -17.44 11.04
N ILE A 18 8.13 -17.01 11.21
CA ILE A 18 9.34 -17.87 11.26
C ILE A 18 10.48 -17.19 12.02
N VAL A 19 10.93 -18.01 12.95
CA VAL A 19 12.15 -18.13 13.75
C VAL A 19 13.48 -17.86 13.01
N LEU A 20 14.31 -17.04 13.64
CA LEU A 20 15.71 -16.71 13.29
C LEU A 20 16.68 -17.89 13.47
N LEU A 21 17.63 -18.04 12.53
CA LEU A 21 19.02 -18.39 12.83
C LEU A 21 19.96 -17.65 11.85
N ILE A 22 20.77 -16.73 12.36
CA ILE A 22 21.91 -16.13 11.64
C ILE A 22 23.20 -16.47 12.40
N SER A 23 24.16 -17.03 11.67
CA SER A 23 25.58 -16.98 12.01
C SER A 23 26.30 -16.09 10.99
N SER A 24 26.69 -14.91 11.49
CA SER A 24 27.83 -14.04 11.18
C SER A 24 28.65 -14.13 9.87
N CYS A 25 28.97 -12.92 9.38
CA CYS A 25 30.17 -12.39 8.68
C CYS A 25 29.82 -11.77 7.31
N GLY A 26 30.15 -10.51 6.97
CA GLY A 26 31.08 -9.52 7.52
C GLY A 26 31.80 -8.82 6.34
N GLU A 27 31.90 -7.47 6.40
CA GLU A 27 32.71 -6.54 5.58
C GLU A 27 32.34 -6.41 4.08
N GLY A 28 32.28 -5.25 3.43
CA GLY A 28 32.67 -3.87 3.74
C GLY A 28 33.30 -3.26 2.47
N GLN A 29 32.85 -2.07 2.04
CA GLN A 29 33.71 -0.96 1.56
C GLN A 29 32.93 0.17 0.86
N GLN A 30 33.54 1.33 0.98
CA GLN A 30 33.11 2.70 0.80
C GLN A 30 33.81 3.25 -0.44
N GLU A 31 33.15 4.09 -1.26
CA GLU A 31 33.89 5.08 -2.04
C GLU A 31 33.08 6.35 -2.33
N LYS A 32 33.82 7.45 -2.22
CA LYS A 32 33.43 8.86 -2.18
C LYS A 32 33.86 9.49 -3.50
N LEU A 33 33.06 10.37 -4.09
CA LEU A 33 33.58 11.37 -5.05
C LEU A 33 32.78 12.67 -4.98
N GLU A 34 33.47 13.72 -4.54
CA GLU A 34 33.08 15.13 -4.57
C GLU A 34 33.27 15.70 -5.98
N SER A 35 32.40 16.61 -6.41
CA SER A 35 32.74 18.02 -6.65
C SER A 35 31.60 18.79 -7.32
N ASN A 36 31.39 20.01 -6.83
CA ASN A 36 30.54 21.11 -7.34
C ASN A 36 31.53 22.27 -7.69
N PRO A 37 31.18 23.48 -8.20
CA PRO A 37 29.85 24.14 -8.27
C PRO A 37 29.58 25.09 -9.47
N LYS A 38 28.44 25.80 -9.38
CA LYS A 38 27.97 27.06 -10.04
C LYS A 38 27.32 26.89 -11.43
N GLU A 39 26.22 27.56 -11.80
CA GLU A 39 25.69 28.88 -11.41
C GLU A 39 24.19 28.97 -11.81
N GLU A 40 23.37 29.71 -11.04
CA GLU A 40 22.00 30.11 -11.41
C GLU A 40 22.00 31.18 -12.52
N PRO A 41 20.89 31.31 -13.26
CA PRO A 41 20.11 32.53 -13.06
C PRO A 41 18.59 32.30 -12.97
N SER A 42 18.01 33.06 -12.05
CA SER A 42 16.60 33.36 -11.88
C SER A 42 15.84 33.70 -13.17
N LEU A 43 14.54 33.38 -13.23
CA LEU A 43 13.48 34.36 -13.55
C LEU A 43 12.06 33.75 -13.51
N LYS A 44 11.20 34.49 -12.80
CA LYS A 44 9.75 34.67 -13.02
C LYS A 44 8.78 33.57 -12.60
N THR A 45 8.43 33.69 -11.32
CA THR A 45 7.06 33.71 -10.79
C THR A 45 5.98 33.90 -11.85
N LYS A 46 5.23 32.82 -12.11
CA LYS A 46 3.84 32.90 -12.52
C LYS A 46 3.08 32.03 -11.53
N ALA A 47 2.45 32.69 -10.56
CA ALA A 47 1.58 32.03 -9.60
C ALA A 47 0.42 31.40 -10.39
N GLU A 48 0.50 30.08 -10.57
CA GLU A 48 -0.68 29.28 -10.80
C GLU A 48 -1.57 29.38 -9.55
N PRO A 49 -2.90 29.46 -9.69
CA PRO A 49 -3.77 29.54 -8.53
C PRO A 49 -3.60 28.24 -7.75
N LYS A 50 -2.99 28.36 -6.56
CA LYS A 50 -3.00 27.33 -5.51
C LYS A 50 -4.48 27.06 -5.22
N MET A 51 -5.02 26.01 -5.83
CA MET A 51 -6.37 25.52 -5.57
C MET A 51 -6.47 25.28 -4.06
N GLU A 52 -7.34 26.00 -3.36
CA GLU A 52 -7.48 25.94 -1.89
C GLU A 52 -7.79 24.49 -1.46
N PRO A 53 -6.86 23.75 -0.80
CA PRO A 53 -7.17 22.43 -0.23
C PRO A 53 -8.16 22.54 0.94
N ALA A 54 -8.41 23.75 1.43
CA ALA A 54 -9.24 24.05 2.59
C ALA A 54 -10.76 24.06 2.32
N ARG A 55 -11.22 23.96 1.06
CA ARG A 55 -12.66 23.95 0.75
C ARG A 55 -13.30 22.55 0.78
N GLU A 56 -12.57 21.50 0.45
CA GLU A 56 -13.10 20.12 0.43
C GLU A 56 -13.03 19.41 1.78
N SER A 57 -12.14 19.83 2.68
CA SER A 57 -12.02 19.25 4.03
C SER A 57 -13.23 19.50 4.95
N ARG A 58 -14.13 20.43 4.58
CA ARG A 58 -15.10 21.01 5.53
C ARG A 58 -16.25 20.11 5.99
N LYS A 59 -16.37 18.85 5.53
CA LYS A 59 -17.36 17.89 6.07
C LYS A 59 -16.92 16.42 6.03
N LEU A 60 -15.62 16.11 6.05
CA LEU A 60 -15.17 14.72 6.13
C LEU A 60 -15.08 14.25 7.59
N PRO A 61 -15.39 12.98 7.90
CA PRO A 61 -15.12 12.41 9.22
C PRO A 61 -13.63 12.60 9.56
N PRO A 62 -13.27 13.01 10.79
CA PRO A 62 -11.87 13.21 11.16
C PRO A 62 -11.10 11.88 11.12
N LEU A 63 -9.79 11.96 10.86
CA LEU A 63 -8.91 10.80 11.07
C LEU A 63 -8.67 10.65 12.58
N PRO A 64 -8.73 9.43 13.12
CA PRO A 64 -8.33 9.22 14.51
C PRO A 64 -6.82 9.48 14.68
N GLU A 65 -6.42 9.92 15.87
CA GLU A 65 -4.99 10.15 16.17
C GLU A 65 -4.18 8.85 16.10
N THR A 66 -4.79 7.74 16.51
CA THR A 66 -4.20 6.40 16.46
C THR A 66 -5.16 5.44 15.76
N ILE A 67 -4.64 4.67 14.82
CA ILE A 67 -5.39 3.62 14.14
C ILE A 67 -5.28 2.33 14.95
N THR A 68 -6.43 1.70 15.22
CA THR A 68 -6.52 0.43 15.96
C THR A 68 -7.13 -0.67 15.10
N ALA A 69 -7.01 -1.92 15.57
CA ALA A 69 -7.64 -3.06 14.92
C ALA A 69 -9.17 -2.90 14.89
N GLU A 70 -9.77 -2.40 15.98
CA GLU A 70 -11.21 -2.14 16.08
C GLU A 70 -11.66 -1.10 15.06
N PHE A 71 -10.84 -0.07 14.80
CA PHE A 71 -11.14 0.93 13.77
C PHE A 71 -11.14 0.32 12.37
N ILE A 72 -10.11 -0.46 12.02
CA ILE A 72 -9.99 -1.14 10.72
C ILE A 72 -11.15 -2.11 10.51
N MET A 73 -11.43 -2.95 11.51
CA MET A 73 -12.50 -3.93 11.47
C MET A 73 -13.88 -3.27 11.48
N GLY A 74 -14.05 -2.19 12.22
CA GLY A 74 -15.27 -1.38 12.25
C GLY A 74 -15.57 -0.75 10.89
N LEU A 75 -14.56 -0.25 10.18
CA LEU A 75 -14.71 0.23 8.80
C LEU A 75 -15.08 -0.91 7.84
N TRP A 76 -14.44 -2.08 7.96
CA TRP A 76 -14.76 -3.24 7.12
C TRP A 76 -16.20 -3.74 7.30
N ALA A 77 -16.70 -3.71 8.54
CA ALA A 77 -18.07 -4.14 8.89
C ALA A 77 -19.17 -3.24 8.30
N LYS A 78 -18.84 -2.00 7.92
CA LYS A 78 -19.79 -1.07 7.32
C LYS A 78 -20.14 -1.46 5.87
N PRO A 79 -21.35 -1.13 5.40
CA PRO A 79 -21.73 -1.35 4.01
C PRO A 79 -20.92 -0.43 3.08
N HIS A 80 -20.84 -0.84 1.81
CA HIS A 80 -20.26 0.01 0.77
C HIS A 80 -21.15 1.25 0.54
N ASP A 81 -20.55 2.44 0.64
CA ASP A 81 -21.20 3.71 0.35
C ASP A 81 -20.63 4.35 -0.93
N LYS A 82 -21.51 4.64 -1.90
CA LYS A 82 -21.14 5.27 -3.18
C LYS A 82 -21.19 6.81 -3.13
N ARG A 83 -21.73 7.39 -2.07
CA ARG A 83 -22.05 8.82 -1.98
C ARG A 83 -20.84 9.65 -1.53
N ASP A 84 -20.73 10.86 -2.08
CA ASP A 84 -19.86 11.94 -1.62
C ASP A 84 -18.43 11.52 -1.23
N PHE A 85 -17.82 10.63 -2.04
CA PHE A 85 -16.50 10.06 -1.78
C PHE A 85 -15.37 11.01 -2.17
N ILE A 86 -14.26 11.00 -1.42
CA ILE A 86 -13.10 11.88 -1.70
C ILE A 86 -12.52 11.68 -3.11
N GLU A 87 -12.12 12.79 -3.72
CA GLU A 87 -11.67 12.82 -5.12
C GLU A 87 -10.34 12.08 -5.32
N GLU A 88 -9.45 12.11 -4.33
CA GLU A 88 -8.09 11.58 -4.42
C GLU A 88 -8.05 10.06 -4.61
N LEU A 89 -9.13 9.38 -4.20
CA LEU A 89 -9.34 7.93 -4.30
C LEU A 89 -10.40 7.56 -5.34
N ARG A 90 -10.80 8.48 -6.22
CA ARG A 90 -11.83 8.20 -7.25
C ARG A 90 -11.40 7.15 -8.28
N ASP A 91 -10.09 7.03 -8.50
CA ASP A 91 -9.49 6.13 -9.49
C ASP A 91 -9.41 4.68 -8.98
N ASP A 92 -9.61 4.49 -7.68
CA ASP A 92 -9.74 3.19 -7.04
C ASP A 92 -11.19 2.70 -7.17
N SER A 93 -11.39 1.70 -8.04
CA SER A 93 -12.72 1.15 -8.30
C SER A 93 -13.12 0.13 -7.23
N PRO A 94 -14.18 0.37 -6.44
CA PRO A 94 -14.69 -0.63 -5.51
C PRO A 94 -15.16 -1.87 -6.29
N GLY A 95 -15.15 -3.03 -5.64
CA GLY A 95 -15.45 -4.30 -6.29
C GLY A 95 -14.58 -5.45 -5.79
N ILE A 96 -14.71 -6.55 -6.50
CA ILE A 96 -13.89 -7.75 -6.31
C ILE A 96 -12.78 -7.72 -7.36
N TRP A 97 -11.56 -7.92 -6.91
CA TRP A 97 -10.35 -7.92 -7.72
C TRP A 97 -9.62 -9.25 -7.58
N LYS A 98 -9.13 -9.80 -8.69
CA LYS A 98 -8.12 -10.85 -8.66
C LYS A 98 -6.76 -10.20 -8.47
N PHE A 99 -6.01 -10.65 -7.49
CA PHE A 99 -4.67 -10.19 -7.18
C PHE A 99 -3.66 -11.31 -7.42
N VAL A 100 -2.54 -10.98 -8.04
CA VAL A 100 -1.42 -11.88 -8.28
C VAL A 100 -0.15 -11.17 -7.85
N ARG A 101 0.63 -11.81 -6.98
CA ARG A 101 1.96 -11.35 -6.57
C ARG A 101 3.00 -12.36 -6.98
N ASN A 102 4.03 -11.91 -7.69
CA ASN A 102 5.21 -12.72 -7.96
C ASN A 102 6.37 -12.14 -7.15
N ILE A 103 7.07 -12.96 -6.37
CA ILE A 103 8.14 -12.50 -5.45
C ILE A 103 9.42 -13.32 -5.65
N GLY A 104 10.56 -12.65 -5.45
CA GLY A 104 11.87 -13.27 -5.48
C GLY A 104 12.94 -12.37 -4.85
N PRO A 105 14.20 -12.81 -4.79
CA PRO A 105 15.29 -12.02 -4.21
C PRO A 105 15.57 -10.74 -5.00
N ARG A 106 15.32 -10.74 -6.32
CA ARG A 106 15.66 -9.64 -7.23
C ARG A 106 14.67 -9.54 -8.37
N LYS A 107 14.68 -8.37 -9.04
CA LYS A 107 13.95 -8.16 -10.28
C LYS A 107 14.40 -9.16 -11.35
N GLY A 108 13.44 -9.82 -12.00
CA GLY A 108 13.69 -10.87 -12.99
C GLY A 108 13.99 -12.25 -12.42
N GLU A 109 14.14 -12.38 -11.09
CA GLU A 109 14.36 -13.64 -10.39
C GLU A 109 13.12 -14.01 -9.54
N LEU A 110 11.92 -13.87 -10.09
CA LEU A 110 10.66 -14.12 -9.38
C LEU A 110 10.37 -15.62 -9.36
N VAL A 111 10.43 -16.22 -8.17
CA VAL A 111 10.41 -17.69 -7.99
C VAL A 111 9.16 -18.19 -7.28
N GLN A 112 8.41 -17.29 -6.65
CA GLN A 112 7.17 -17.61 -5.94
C GLN A 112 6.02 -16.80 -6.51
N ARG A 113 4.84 -17.41 -6.55
CA ARG A 113 3.61 -16.80 -7.03
C ARG A 113 2.51 -17.02 -6.00
N MET A 114 1.81 -15.95 -5.67
CA MET A 114 0.62 -15.94 -4.83
C MET A 114 -0.55 -15.42 -5.65
N GLU A 115 -1.71 -16.06 -5.51
CA GLU A 115 -2.96 -15.52 -6.00
C GLU A 115 -3.87 -15.24 -4.81
N ALA A 116 -4.62 -14.16 -4.89
CA ALA A 116 -5.54 -13.74 -3.85
C ALA A 116 -6.75 -13.03 -4.47
N THR A 117 -7.77 -12.83 -3.66
CA THR A 117 -8.90 -11.98 -3.99
C THR A 117 -8.91 -10.76 -3.08
N VAL A 118 -9.02 -9.57 -3.66
CA VAL A 118 -9.20 -8.32 -2.91
C VAL A 118 -10.64 -7.87 -3.07
N THR A 119 -11.33 -7.69 -1.95
CA THR A 119 -12.62 -6.97 -1.92
C THR A 119 -12.38 -5.56 -1.43
N LEU A 120 -12.75 -4.57 -2.25
CA LEU A 120 -12.55 -3.15 -1.98
C LEU A 120 -13.90 -2.44 -1.84
N LYS A 121 -14.14 -1.77 -0.71
CA LYS A 121 -15.36 -0.99 -0.43
C LYS A 121 -15.01 0.46 -0.13
N ARG A 122 -15.87 1.38 -0.55
CA ARG A 122 -15.86 2.78 -0.07
C ARG A 122 -16.70 2.89 1.20
N VAL A 123 -16.20 3.57 2.22
CA VAL A 123 -16.83 3.68 3.54
C VAL A 123 -16.61 5.08 4.10
N ASP A 124 -17.63 5.60 4.79
CA ASP A 124 -17.63 6.89 5.49
C ASP A 124 -17.07 8.05 4.63
N ARG A 125 -17.38 8.04 3.33
CA ARG A 125 -17.01 9.08 2.35
C ARG A 125 -15.51 9.28 2.12
N ARG A 126 -14.61 8.70 2.91
CA ARG A 126 -13.15 8.94 2.78
C ARG A 126 -12.25 7.70 2.86
N PHE A 127 -12.80 6.54 3.22
CA PHE A 127 -12.00 5.33 3.39
C PHE A 127 -12.27 4.32 2.30
N LEU A 128 -11.20 3.70 1.81
CA LEU A 128 -11.25 2.43 1.12
C LEU A 128 -10.94 1.32 2.12
N ALA A 129 -11.93 0.50 2.45
CA ALA A 129 -11.76 -0.69 3.26
C ALA A 129 -11.49 -1.90 2.37
N GLN A 130 -10.50 -2.69 2.74
CA GLN A 130 -9.98 -3.81 1.95
C GLN A 130 -10.01 -5.09 2.76
N LYS A 131 -10.39 -6.18 2.08
CA LYS A 131 -10.19 -7.55 2.53
C LYS A 131 -9.39 -8.29 1.48
N LEU A 132 -8.18 -8.69 1.81
CA LEU A 132 -7.36 -9.60 1.02
C LEU A 132 -7.63 -11.03 1.50
N SER A 133 -8.04 -11.92 0.62
CA SER A 133 -8.28 -13.33 0.92
C SER A 133 -7.34 -14.19 0.07
N HIS A 134 -6.56 -15.05 0.72
CA HIS A 134 -5.63 -16.00 0.12
C HIS A 134 -5.71 -17.33 0.87
N ASP A 135 -4.95 -18.34 0.42
CA ASP A 135 -5.04 -19.71 0.96
C ASP A 135 -4.75 -19.76 2.48
N ASP A 136 -3.81 -18.95 2.97
CA ASP A 136 -3.43 -18.93 4.39
C ASP A 136 -4.30 -18.04 5.29
N GLY A 137 -5.34 -17.40 4.75
CA GLY A 137 -6.28 -16.61 5.54
C GLY A 137 -6.69 -15.28 4.93
N VAL A 138 -7.02 -14.34 5.82
CA VAL A 138 -7.58 -13.04 5.45
C VAL A 138 -6.83 -11.93 6.15
N GLN A 139 -6.52 -10.88 5.40
CA GLN A 139 -5.95 -9.64 5.90
C GLN A 139 -6.91 -8.48 5.64
N TYR A 140 -7.00 -7.55 6.59
CA TYR A 140 -7.82 -6.35 6.47
C TYR A 140 -6.95 -5.10 6.42
N SER A 141 -7.32 -4.14 5.61
CA SER A 141 -6.61 -2.87 5.53
C SER A 141 -7.52 -1.72 5.17
N VAL A 142 -7.10 -0.49 5.49
CA VAL A 142 -7.84 0.72 5.18
C VAL A 142 -6.92 1.79 4.60
N MET A 143 -7.39 2.46 3.55
CA MET A 143 -6.66 3.52 2.85
C MET A 143 -7.50 4.80 2.79
N THR A 144 -6.85 5.95 2.93
CA THR A 144 -7.47 7.28 2.83
C THR A 144 -6.48 8.31 2.28
N TYR A 145 -6.95 9.53 2.04
CA TYR A 145 -6.10 10.69 1.84
C TYR A 145 -6.19 11.63 3.05
N ASP A 146 -5.03 12.06 3.53
CA ASP A 146 -4.86 13.02 4.61
C ASP A 146 -4.53 14.38 4.01
N TYR A 147 -5.51 15.28 4.00
CA TYR A 147 -5.39 16.64 3.45
C TYR A 147 -4.47 17.54 4.28
N GLU A 148 -4.32 17.29 5.58
CA GLU A 148 -3.41 18.09 6.42
C GLU A 148 -1.96 17.77 6.10
N ARG A 149 -1.69 16.50 5.76
CA ARG A 149 -0.35 16.02 5.37
C ARG A 149 -0.10 15.96 3.87
N GLU A 150 -1.13 16.26 3.07
CA GLU A 150 -1.15 16.10 1.62
C GLU A 150 -0.62 14.73 1.15
N SER A 151 -1.04 13.66 1.83
CA SER A 151 -0.49 12.31 1.62
C SER A 151 -1.57 11.23 1.68
N TYR A 152 -1.39 10.16 0.91
CA TYR A 152 -2.16 8.94 1.10
C TYR A 152 -1.67 8.22 2.35
N ARG A 153 -2.59 7.61 3.08
CA ARG A 153 -2.29 6.80 4.26
C ARG A 153 -2.94 5.44 4.08
N TRP A 154 -2.20 4.39 4.38
CA TRP A 154 -2.67 3.01 4.29
C TRP A 154 -2.22 2.24 5.51
N TRP A 155 -3.15 1.58 6.18
CA TRP A 155 -2.88 0.74 7.34
C TRP A 155 -3.34 -0.68 7.08
N GLU A 156 -2.47 -1.64 7.38
CA GLU A 156 -2.75 -3.07 7.23
C GLU A 156 -2.70 -3.75 8.59
N LEU A 157 -3.77 -4.47 8.93
CA LEU A 157 -3.86 -5.28 10.14
C LEU A 157 -3.24 -6.65 9.88
N MET A 158 -2.15 -6.93 10.57
CA MET A 158 -1.43 -8.20 10.52
C MET A 158 -2.11 -9.26 11.40
N PRO A 159 -1.90 -10.57 11.14
CA PRO A 159 -2.51 -11.64 11.93
C PRO A 159 -2.15 -11.63 13.42
N ASP A 160 -0.99 -11.09 13.78
CA ASP A 160 -0.52 -10.92 15.17
C ASP A 160 -1.11 -9.67 15.86
N GLY A 161 -1.97 -8.92 15.17
CA GLY A 161 -2.57 -7.69 15.66
C GLY A 161 -1.70 -6.44 15.44
N PHE A 162 -0.49 -6.58 14.89
CA PHE A 162 0.32 -5.44 14.52
C PHE A 162 -0.32 -4.67 13.36
N ILE A 163 -0.14 -3.34 13.33
CA ILE A 163 -0.62 -2.50 12.23
C ILE A 163 0.57 -1.92 11.49
N ASN A 164 0.78 -2.40 10.26
CA ASN A 164 1.71 -1.79 9.33
C ASN A 164 1.11 -0.47 8.83
N GLU A 165 1.95 0.54 8.63
CA GLU A 165 1.55 1.83 8.10
C GLU A 165 2.40 2.19 6.90
N PHE A 166 1.74 2.69 5.85
CA PHE A 166 2.36 3.19 4.64
C PHE A 166 1.90 4.62 4.36
N SER A 167 2.84 5.43 3.90
CA SER A 167 2.57 6.78 3.39
C SER A 167 2.77 6.76 1.88
N GLY A 168 1.80 7.32 1.15
CA GLY A 168 1.82 7.40 -0.30
C GLY A 168 1.80 8.83 -0.81
N LYS A 169 2.39 9.05 -1.98
CA LYS A 169 2.26 10.28 -2.76
C LYS A 169 1.99 9.97 -4.23
N ARG A 170 1.13 10.76 -4.85
CA ARG A 170 0.95 10.73 -6.31
C ARG A 170 2.11 11.49 -6.94
N TYR A 171 2.91 10.81 -7.76
CA TYR A 171 4.07 11.40 -8.42
C TYR A 171 3.68 11.96 -9.80
N TRP A 172 3.03 11.15 -10.62
CA TRP A 172 2.63 11.54 -11.97
C TRP A 172 1.39 10.77 -12.42
N ARG A 173 0.33 11.48 -12.83
CA ARG A 173 -0.93 10.90 -13.32
C ARG A 173 -1.44 9.80 -12.37
N ASN A 174 -1.38 8.55 -12.82
CA ASN A 174 -1.86 7.35 -12.17
C ASN A 174 -0.77 6.57 -11.40
N LEU A 175 0.44 7.13 -11.28
CA LEU A 175 1.55 6.56 -10.51
C LEU A 175 1.55 7.09 -9.08
N ARG A 176 1.36 6.18 -8.12
CA ARG A 176 1.55 6.40 -6.68
C ARG A 176 2.82 5.71 -6.21
N GLU A 177 3.63 6.44 -5.45
CA GLU A 177 4.75 5.84 -4.71
C GLU A 177 4.38 5.73 -3.24
N TRP A 178 4.71 4.61 -2.63
CA TRP A 178 4.46 4.33 -1.21
C TRP A 178 5.75 3.94 -0.51
N GLN A 179 5.81 4.24 0.78
CA GLN A 179 6.87 3.83 1.68
C GLN A 179 6.28 3.38 3.02
N SER A 180 6.91 2.38 3.64
CA SER A 180 6.58 2.02 5.03
C SER A 180 6.95 3.15 5.99
N VAL A 181 6.02 3.49 6.87
CA VAL A 181 6.21 4.38 8.03
C VAL A 181 6.42 3.55 9.29
N LYS A 182 5.64 2.47 9.43
CA LYS A 182 5.69 1.52 10.54
C LYS A 182 5.58 0.12 9.97
N PHE A 183 6.46 -0.78 10.42
CA PHE A 183 6.49 -2.17 9.97
C PHE A 183 6.67 -3.12 11.17
N SER A 184 6.13 -4.33 11.08
CA SER A 184 6.17 -5.33 12.15
C SER A 184 7.58 -5.83 12.46
N GLU A 185 8.46 -5.84 11.47
CA GLU A 185 9.86 -6.23 11.60
C GLU A 185 10.76 -4.98 11.69
N GLU A 186 11.59 -4.92 12.74
CA GLU A 186 12.59 -3.87 12.89
C GLU A 186 13.61 -3.90 11.74
N ASP A 187 14.13 -2.72 11.39
CA ASP A 187 15.06 -2.50 10.27
C ASP A 187 14.56 -2.92 8.89
N VAL A 188 13.28 -3.26 8.75
CA VAL A 188 12.65 -3.52 7.46
C VAL A 188 11.98 -2.26 6.93
N GLN A 189 12.28 -1.96 5.67
CA GLN A 189 11.68 -0.88 4.91
C GLN A 189 11.14 -1.39 3.61
N THR A 190 10.02 -0.82 3.20
CA THR A 190 9.40 -1.17 1.93
C THR A 190 9.16 0.07 1.08
N ARG A 191 9.27 -0.10 -0.24
CA ARG A 191 8.88 0.89 -1.23
C ARG A 191 8.02 0.23 -2.28
N MET A 192 6.86 0.81 -2.54
CA MET A 192 5.96 0.37 -3.60
C MET A 192 5.81 1.45 -4.66
N ARG A 193 5.75 1.04 -5.91
CA ARG A 193 5.33 1.89 -7.03
C ARG A 193 4.12 1.26 -7.67
N GLU A 194 2.98 1.91 -7.56
CA GLU A 194 1.69 1.42 -8.03
C GLU A 194 1.19 2.30 -9.17
N THR A 195 0.75 1.66 -10.26
CA THR A 195 0.16 2.31 -11.43
C THR A 195 -1.25 1.79 -11.66
N ILE A 196 -2.24 2.67 -11.57
CA ILE A 196 -3.64 2.34 -11.90
C ILE A 196 -3.84 2.43 -13.41
N ARG A 197 -3.96 1.29 -14.10
CA ARG A 197 -4.24 1.21 -15.54
C ARG A 197 -5.74 1.09 -15.78
N GLU A 198 -6.31 2.06 -16.48
CA GLU A 198 -7.67 1.96 -17.05
C GLU A 198 -8.79 1.56 -16.05
N LYS A 199 -8.74 2.08 -14.81
CA LYS A 199 -9.68 1.83 -13.69
C LYS A 199 -9.93 0.37 -13.27
N LYS A 200 -9.50 -0.61 -14.07
CA LYS A 200 -9.79 -2.05 -13.92
C LYS A 200 -8.54 -2.91 -13.85
N ALA A 201 -7.36 -2.30 -13.94
CA ALA A 201 -6.09 -3.00 -13.78
C ALA A 201 -5.15 -2.17 -12.92
N ILE A 202 -4.39 -2.81 -12.05
CA ILE A 202 -3.35 -2.20 -11.25
C ILE A 202 -2.08 -3.02 -11.48
N LYS A 203 -0.95 -2.33 -11.63
CA LYS A 203 0.37 -2.96 -11.55
C LYS A 203 1.17 -2.28 -10.47
N ALA A 204 1.83 -3.05 -9.63
CA ALA A 204 2.78 -2.51 -8.69
C ALA A 204 4.11 -3.26 -8.70
N THR A 205 5.18 -2.55 -8.35
CA THR A 205 6.46 -3.16 -8.00
C THR A 205 6.77 -2.83 -6.56
N PHE A 206 7.25 -3.82 -5.82
CA PHE A 206 7.57 -3.72 -4.40
C PHE A 206 9.04 -4.05 -4.18
N GLU A 207 9.72 -3.22 -3.39
CA GLU A 207 11.08 -3.48 -2.92
C GLU A 207 11.05 -3.59 -1.41
N ILE A 208 11.71 -4.63 -0.89
CA ILE A 208 11.86 -4.87 0.54
C ILE A 208 13.33 -4.81 0.87
N LYS A 209 13.68 -3.96 1.82
CA LYS A 209 15.03 -3.81 2.34
C LYS A 209 15.07 -4.17 3.81
N LYS A 210 16.14 -4.84 4.25
CA LYS A 210 16.43 -5.10 5.66
C LYS A 210 17.83 -4.61 5.98
N GLY A 211 17.98 -3.74 6.96
CA GLY A 211 19.28 -3.12 7.27
C GLY A 211 19.87 -2.33 6.09
N GLY A 212 19.03 -1.87 5.16
CA GLY A 212 19.43 -1.17 3.93
C GLY A 212 19.64 -2.06 2.70
N ASP A 213 19.79 -3.37 2.88
CA ASP A 213 20.04 -4.32 1.79
C ASP A 213 18.74 -4.80 1.17
N LEU A 214 18.67 -4.87 -0.16
CA LEU A 214 17.54 -5.45 -0.88
C LEU A 214 17.46 -6.95 -0.58
N VAL A 215 16.39 -7.36 0.08
CA VAL A 215 16.14 -8.75 0.46
C VAL A 215 15.06 -9.39 -0.41
N ALA A 216 14.10 -8.60 -0.91
CA ALA A 216 13.10 -9.11 -1.82
C ALA A 216 12.59 -8.04 -2.80
N HIS A 217 12.13 -8.53 -3.94
CA HIS A 217 11.42 -7.79 -4.97
C HIS A 217 10.13 -8.51 -5.32
N ALA A 218 9.04 -7.76 -5.48
CA ALA A 218 7.78 -8.32 -5.94
C ALA A 218 7.17 -7.50 -7.09
N GLU A 219 6.44 -8.19 -7.94
CA GLU A 219 5.60 -7.62 -8.98
C GLU A 219 4.15 -8.05 -8.75
N ASP A 220 3.29 -7.07 -8.57
CA ASP A 220 1.87 -7.26 -8.28
C ASP A 220 1.03 -6.85 -9.49
N GLU A 221 0.02 -7.64 -9.78
CA GLU A 221 -1.03 -7.33 -10.74
C GLU A 221 -2.38 -7.54 -10.08
N ALA A 222 -3.26 -6.54 -10.19
CA ALA A 222 -4.66 -6.68 -9.79
C ALA A 222 -5.56 -6.40 -10.98
N THR A 223 -6.57 -7.24 -11.18
CA THR A 223 -7.57 -7.11 -12.23
C THR A 223 -8.95 -7.09 -11.61
N TRP A 224 -9.75 -6.09 -11.94
CA TRP A 224 -11.13 -5.97 -11.48
C TRP A 224 -12.00 -7.05 -12.12
N ILE A 225 -12.77 -7.77 -11.31
CA ILE A 225 -13.57 -8.94 -11.73
C ILE A 225 -15.06 -8.62 -11.73
N SER A 226 -15.58 -8.04 -10.64
CA SER A 226 -17.02 -7.77 -10.52
C SER A 226 -17.32 -6.64 -9.54
N GLU A 227 -18.54 -6.11 -9.63
CA GLU A 227 -19.08 -5.20 -8.62
C GLU A 227 -19.29 -5.93 -7.29
N LEU A 228 -19.45 -5.14 -6.22
CA LEU A 228 -19.93 -5.66 -4.93
C LEU A 228 -21.43 -5.94 -5.05
N GLU A 229 -21.86 -7.09 -4.53
CA GLU A 229 -23.29 -7.35 -4.33
C GLU A 229 -23.86 -6.26 -3.42
N GLN A 230 -24.98 -5.65 -3.85
CA GLN A 230 -25.71 -4.72 -2.99
C GLN A 230 -26.51 -5.57 -2.01
N PRO A 231 -26.56 -5.23 -0.70
CA PRO A 231 -27.52 -5.87 0.18
C PRO A 231 -28.91 -5.60 -0.40
N ASP A 232 -29.69 -6.66 -0.62
CA ASP A 232 -31.09 -6.54 -1.00
C ASP A 232 -31.74 -5.55 -0.02
N GLU A 233 -32.22 -4.42 -0.53
CA GLU A 233 -33.16 -3.61 0.23
C GLU A 233 -34.32 -4.55 0.53
N ALA A 234 -34.41 -4.97 1.80
CA ALA A 234 -35.56 -5.71 2.28
C ALA A 234 -36.78 -4.94 1.80
N GLN A 235 -37.54 -5.55 0.90
CA GLN A 235 -38.82 -5.02 0.47
C GLN A 235 -39.60 -4.78 1.75
N GLU A 236 -39.76 -3.50 2.12
CA GLU A 236 -40.83 -3.10 3.03
C GLU A 236 -42.11 -3.51 2.31
N GLU A 237 -42.60 -4.71 2.60
CA GLU A 237 -43.94 -5.13 2.23
C GLU A 237 -44.91 -4.19 2.98
N GLU A 238 -45.53 -3.30 2.20
CA GLU A 238 -46.77 -2.58 2.54
C GLU A 238 -47.93 -3.55 2.81
#